data_AF-A0A4U5W497-F1
#
_entry.id   AF-A0A4U5W497-F1
#
_cell.length_a   1.000
_cell.length_b   1.000
_cell.length_c   1.000
_cell.angle_alpha   90.00
_cell.angle_beta   90.00
_cell.angle_gamma   90.00
#
_symmetry.space_group_name_H-M   'P 1'
#
loop_
_entity.id
_entity.type
_entity.pdbx_description
1 polymer ?
#
loop_
_entity_poly.entity_id
_entity_poly.type
_entity_poly.pdbx_seq_one_letter_code
_entity_poly.pdbx_strand_id
1 'polypeptide(L)'
;MRQPLRRVVAACATALTAAAVAVGAPAPAAQATTTTHCPTSTSIALLPSGSGYLFPNLFVSKSACGFVDGGPLYYFTIDKATSNVHGLSGPPTQYVFYNVSVVCSTVTVNGDSVWANGCGPA
;
A
#
# COMPACT_ATOMS: atom_id res chain seq x y z
N MET A 1 27.84 -4.42 -67.81
CA MET A 1 26.57 -3.66 -67.69
C MET A 1 26.55 -2.98 -66.34
N ARG A 2 26.26 -1.66 -66.36
CA ARG A 2 25.84 -0.74 -65.28
C ARG A 2 26.02 -1.18 -63.81
N GLN A 3 26.51 -0.38 -62.89
CA GLN A 3 27.38 0.80 -62.80
C GLN A 3 27.60 0.92 -61.27
N PRO A 4 28.77 1.34 -60.82
CA PRO A 4 29.18 1.37 -59.42
C PRO A 4 28.70 2.67 -58.76
N LEU A 5 28.86 2.82 -57.44
CA LEU A 5 29.22 4.07 -56.73
C LEU A 5 29.23 3.76 -55.22
N ARG A 6 30.42 3.62 -54.61
CA ARG A 6 31.22 4.70 -53.94
C ARG A 6 30.63 5.01 -52.55
N ARG A 7 31.37 5.09 -51.44
CA ARG A 7 32.77 5.52 -51.20
C ARG A 7 33.06 5.24 -49.69
N VAL A 8 34.22 4.68 -49.30
CA VAL A 8 35.41 5.39 -48.74
C VAL A 8 35.18 5.86 -47.29
N VAL A 9 36.04 5.71 -46.28
CA VAL A 9 37.41 5.19 -46.12
C VAL A 9 37.66 4.99 -44.61
N ALA A 10 38.63 4.14 -44.30
CA ALA A 10 39.24 3.90 -43.01
C ALA A 10 39.57 5.16 -42.16
N ALA A 11 39.59 4.98 -40.84
CA ALA A 11 40.67 5.52 -40.00
C ALA A 11 40.69 4.82 -38.63
N CYS A 12 41.86 4.31 -38.27
CA CYS A 12 42.21 3.78 -36.97
C CYS A 12 41.95 4.77 -35.83
N ALA A 13 41.57 4.26 -34.65
CA ALA A 13 42.17 4.68 -33.39
C ALA A 13 41.90 3.61 -32.32
N THR A 14 42.90 2.77 -32.06
CA THR A 14 43.02 2.08 -30.78
C THR A 14 43.14 3.13 -29.68
N ALA A 15 42.15 3.18 -28.79
CA ALA A 15 42.30 3.77 -27.47
C ALA A 15 41.91 2.70 -26.45
N LEU A 16 42.92 2.12 -25.79
CA LEU A 16 42.72 1.49 -24.48
C LEU A 16 42.15 2.56 -23.56
N THR A 17 41.03 2.29 -22.89
CA THR A 17 40.84 2.75 -21.50
C THR A 17 39.69 2.05 -20.80
N ALA A 18 40.02 1.61 -19.58
CA ALA A 18 39.18 1.38 -18.43
C ALA A 18 38.13 0.26 -18.48
N ALA A 19 38.45 -0.82 -17.78
CA ALA A 19 37.46 -1.66 -17.13
C ALA A 19 36.52 -0.77 -16.30
N ALA A 20 35.33 -0.51 -16.82
CA ALA A 20 34.25 -0.01 -16.01
C ALA A 20 33.81 -1.18 -15.13
N VAL A 21 34.31 -1.20 -13.89
CA VAL A 21 33.58 -1.85 -12.80
C VAL A 21 32.21 -1.19 -12.83
N ALA A 22 31.21 -1.87 -13.40
CA ALA A 22 29.83 -1.49 -13.22
C ALA A 22 29.55 -1.67 -11.74
N VAL A 23 29.86 -0.64 -10.96
CA VAL A 23 29.38 -0.48 -9.59
C VAL A 23 27.88 -0.52 -9.74
N GLY A 24 27.30 -1.69 -9.43
CA GLY A 24 25.87 -1.93 -9.53
C GLY A 24 25.18 -0.78 -8.84
N ALA A 25 24.38 -0.04 -9.60
CA ALA A 25 23.46 0.93 -9.02
C ALA A 25 22.71 0.23 -7.88
N PRO A 26 22.58 0.85 -6.70
CA PRO A 26 21.82 0.23 -5.63
C PRO A 26 20.43 -0.10 -6.18
N ALA A 27 20.07 -1.38 -6.15
CA ALA A 27 18.71 -1.81 -6.45
C ALA A 27 17.76 -0.97 -5.58
N PRO A 28 16.61 -0.48 -6.11
CA PRO A 28 15.67 0.24 -5.26
C PRO A 28 15.42 -0.56 -3.98
N ALA A 29 15.71 0.07 -2.83
CA ALA A 29 15.46 -0.56 -1.55
C ALA A 29 13.99 -1.00 -1.55
N ALA A 30 13.74 -2.29 -1.37
CA ALA A 30 12.40 -2.80 -1.15
C ALA A 30 11.83 -1.98 0.02
N GLN A 31 10.83 -1.15 -0.25
CA GLN A 31 10.17 -0.37 0.79
C GLN A 31 9.55 -1.41 1.73
N ALA A 32 10.11 -1.53 2.93
CA ALA A 32 9.52 -2.37 3.95
C ALA A 32 8.08 -1.88 4.12
N THR A 33 7.13 -2.77 3.83
CA THR A 33 5.71 -2.49 3.99
C THR A 33 5.45 -2.18 5.47
N THR A 34 5.31 -0.90 5.81
CA THR A 34 5.13 -0.47 7.18
C THR A 34 3.74 -0.84 7.66
N THR A 35 3.67 -1.75 8.63
CA THR A 35 2.44 -2.07 9.34
C THR A 35 2.24 -1.08 10.48
N THR A 36 1.10 -0.41 10.49
CA THR A 36 0.72 0.51 11.57
C THR A 36 0.01 -0.27 12.67
N HIS A 37 0.51 -0.20 13.89
CA HIS A 37 -0.17 -0.78 15.04
C HIS A 37 -1.11 0.23 15.69
N CYS A 38 -2.36 -0.18 15.91
CA CYS A 38 -3.40 0.63 16.51
C CYS A 38 -3.97 -0.07 17.74
N PRO A 39 -4.07 0.60 18.91
CA PRO A 39 -4.66 -0.02 20.09
C PRO A 39 -6.16 -0.28 19.90
N THR A 40 -6.86 0.62 19.21
CA THR A 40 -8.29 0.50 18.95
C THR A 40 -8.66 0.95 17.55
N SER A 41 -9.72 0.35 17.00
CA SER A 41 -10.39 0.85 15.81
C SER A 41 -11.90 0.70 15.92
N THR A 42 -12.61 1.53 15.15
CA THR A 42 -14.01 1.29 14.83
C THR A 42 -14.19 1.05 13.34
N SER A 43 -15.22 0.29 12.99
CA SER A 43 -15.63 -0.02 11.62
C SER A 43 -17.15 0.08 11.52
N ILE A 44 -17.65 0.39 10.34
CA ILE A 44 -19.07 0.32 9.99
C ILE A 44 -19.22 -0.61 8.80
N ALA A 45 -19.92 -1.73 8.96
CA ALA A 45 -20.24 -2.65 7.87
C ALA A 45 -21.74 -2.56 7.55
N LEU A 46 -22.06 -2.45 6.26
CA LEU A 46 -23.43 -2.49 5.75
C LEU A 46 -23.65 -3.84 5.08
N LEU A 47 -24.60 -4.67 5.52
CA LEU A 47 -24.95 -5.93 4.84
C LEU A 47 -26.26 -5.82 4.04
N PRO A 48 -26.37 -6.49 2.88
CA PRO A 48 -25.41 -7.44 2.30
C PRO A 48 -24.33 -6.78 1.43
N SER A 49 -24.25 -5.44 1.39
CA SER A 49 -23.17 -4.72 0.70
C SER A 49 -21.79 -5.04 1.30
N GLY A 50 -20.70 -4.68 0.62
CA GLY A 50 -19.35 -4.78 1.20
C GLY A 50 -18.84 -6.21 1.42
N SER A 51 -19.07 -7.11 0.45
CA SER A 51 -18.38 -8.41 0.34
C SER A 51 -18.59 -9.40 1.49
N GLY A 52 -19.49 -9.11 2.43
CA GLY A 52 -19.68 -9.91 3.64
C GLY A 52 -18.56 -9.77 4.69
N TYR A 53 -17.64 -8.83 4.49
CA TYR A 53 -16.56 -8.58 5.46
C TYR A 53 -17.05 -7.61 6.53
N LEU A 54 -16.82 -7.95 7.81
CA LEU A 54 -17.28 -7.15 8.93
C LEU A 54 -16.38 -5.94 9.22
N PHE A 55 -15.24 -5.82 8.53
CA PHE A 55 -14.26 -4.75 8.71
C PHE A 55 -13.87 -4.02 7.40
N PRO A 56 -14.82 -3.53 6.59
CA PRO A 56 -14.51 -2.96 5.27
C PRO A 56 -13.86 -1.57 5.33
N ASN A 57 -13.91 -0.92 6.48
CA ASN A 57 -13.27 0.36 6.77
C ASN A 57 -12.74 0.39 8.21
N LEU A 58 -11.91 1.38 8.49
CA LEU A 58 -11.34 1.61 9.80
C LEU A 58 -11.36 3.10 10.11
N PHE A 59 -11.74 3.43 11.34
CA PHE A 59 -11.54 4.73 11.94
C PHE A 59 -10.59 4.55 13.13
N VAL A 60 -9.46 5.22 13.09
CA VAL A 60 -8.42 5.15 14.12
C VAL A 60 -7.87 6.54 14.43
N SER A 61 -7.25 6.70 15.60
CA SER A 61 -6.53 7.91 15.97
C SER A 61 -5.11 7.88 15.41
N LYS A 62 -4.73 8.93 14.68
CA LYS A 62 -3.41 9.08 14.07
C LYS A 62 -2.32 9.05 15.14
N SER A 63 -2.47 9.83 16.20
CA SER A 63 -1.50 9.93 17.29
C SER A 63 -1.43 8.64 18.10
N ALA A 64 -2.57 8.00 18.39
CA ALA A 64 -2.58 6.73 19.13
C ALA A 64 -1.93 5.58 18.35
N CYS A 65 -2.06 5.57 17.02
CA CYS A 65 -1.44 4.57 16.17
C CYS A 65 0.00 4.91 15.72
N GLY A 66 0.47 6.13 15.98
CA GLY A 66 1.70 6.65 15.35
C GLY A 66 1.62 6.63 13.82
N PHE A 67 0.44 6.82 13.24
CA PHE A 67 0.22 6.66 11.80
C PHE A 67 0.97 7.72 11.00
N VAL A 68 1.77 7.24 10.05
CA VAL A 68 2.48 8.04 9.05
C VAL A 68 2.04 7.55 7.68
N ASP A 69 1.67 8.48 6.80
CA ASP A 69 1.26 8.13 5.45
C ASP A 69 2.48 7.72 4.62
N GLY A 70 2.55 6.42 4.29
CA GLY A 70 3.57 5.83 3.41
C GLY A 70 3.07 5.57 1.99
N GLY A 71 1.84 5.94 1.66
CA GLY A 71 1.15 5.55 0.43
C GLY A 71 0.49 4.16 0.52
N PRO A 72 -0.44 3.85 -0.40
CA PRO A 72 -1.10 2.55 -0.46
C PRO A 72 -0.12 1.46 -0.90
N LEU A 73 -0.29 0.19 -0.48
CA LEU A 73 -1.33 -0.37 0.39
C LEU A 73 -1.07 -0.09 1.89
N TYR A 74 -2.14 0.11 2.66
CA TYR A 74 -2.07 0.46 4.07
C TYR A 74 -2.32 -0.74 4.97
N TYR A 75 -1.31 -1.17 5.71
CA TYR A 75 -1.39 -2.34 6.59
C TYR A 75 -1.59 -1.90 8.03
N PHE A 76 -2.61 -2.46 8.68
CA PHE A 76 -2.92 -2.17 10.07
C PHE A 76 -3.00 -3.46 10.88
N THR A 77 -2.47 -3.42 12.11
CA THR A 77 -2.75 -4.42 13.13
C THR A 77 -3.44 -3.74 14.30
N ILE A 78 -4.58 -4.26 14.72
CA ILE A 78 -5.47 -3.62 15.69
C ILE A 78 -5.66 -4.55 16.88
N ASP A 79 -5.32 -4.07 18.08
CA ASP A 79 -5.43 -4.89 19.29
C ASP A 79 -6.90 -5.16 19.64
N LYS A 80 -7.76 -4.14 19.55
CA LYS A 80 -9.21 -4.24 19.75
C LYS A 80 -9.98 -3.47 18.68
N ALA A 81 -10.72 -4.19 17.86
CA ALA A 81 -11.51 -3.63 16.77
C ALA A 81 -13.00 -3.79 17.05
N THR A 82 -13.77 -2.70 16.95
CA THR A 82 -15.24 -2.73 17.11
C THR A 82 -15.92 -2.48 15.76
N SER A 83 -16.74 -3.41 15.28
CA SER A 83 -17.55 -3.21 14.07
C SER A 83 -19.02 -3.05 14.41
N ASN A 84 -19.62 -1.97 13.89
CA ASN A 84 -21.05 -1.75 13.93
C ASN A 84 -21.64 -2.19 12.60
N VAL A 85 -22.44 -3.24 12.65
CA VAL A 85 -22.99 -3.92 11.49
C VAL A 85 -24.45 -3.51 11.32
N HIS A 86 -24.76 -2.86 10.21
CA HIS A 86 -26.12 -2.47 9.84
C HIS A 86 -26.64 -3.39 8.74
N GLY A 87 -27.73 -4.11 9.02
CA GLY A 87 -28.44 -4.92 8.02
C GLY A 87 -29.61 -4.16 7.38
N LEU A 88 -30.31 -4.82 6.46
CA LEU A 88 -31.52 -4.30 5.80
C LEU A 88 -32.70 -4.10 6.77
N SER A 89 -32.69 -4.81 7.89
CA SER A 89 -33.75 -4.78 8.89
C SER A 89 -33.18 -5.03 10.28
N GLY A 90 -33.80 -4.40 11.29
CA GLY A 90 -33.43 -4.56 12.68
C GLY A 90 -32.37 -3.55 13.14
N PRO A 91 -32.07 -3.54 14.45
CA PRO A 91 -31.08 -2.65 15.02
C PRO A 91 -29.65 -3.03 14.57
N PRO A 92 -28.70 -2.08 14.58
CA PRO A 92 -27.30 -2.38 14.34
C PRO A 92 -26.78 -3.40 15.36
N THR A 93 -25.98 -4.35 14.88
CA THR A 93 -25.32 -5.34 15.75
C THR A 93 -23.86 -4.96 15.92
N GLN A 94 -23.38 -4.92 17.15
CA GLN A 94 -21.98 -4.62 17.43
C GLN A 94 -21.19 -5.92 17.62
N TYR A 95 -20.03 -5.99 16.97
CA TYR A 95 -19.07 -7.08 17.13
C TYR A 95 -17.73 -6.51 17.59
N VAL A 96 -17.04 -7.26 18.45
CA VAL A 96 -15.70 -6.93 18.95
C VAL A 96 -14.74 -8.04 18.56
N PHE A 97 -13.61 -7.66 17.98
CA PHE A 97 -12.54 -8.54 17.55
C PHE A 97 -11.23 -8.11 18.19
N TYR A 98 -10.33 -9.05 18.36
CA TYR A 98 -9.02 -8.81 18.97
C TYR A 98 -7.91 -9.26 18.01
N ASN A 99 -6.78 -8.55 18.02
CA ASN A 99 -5.62 -8.83 17.18
C ASN A 99 -5.98 -8.97 15.68
N VAL A 100 -6.69 -7.98 15.15
CA VAL A 100 -7.13 -7.98 13.76
C VAL A 100 -6.05 -7.37 12.88
N SER A 101 -5.62 -8.11 11.86
CA SER A 101 -4.76 -7.58 10.80
C SER A 101 -5.55 -7.36 9.52
N VAL A 102 -5.41 -6.17 8.94
CA VAL A 102 -6.16 -5.73 7.77
C VAL A 102 -5.29 -4.92 6.83
N VAL A 103 -5.57 -5.06 5.54
CA VAL A 103 -4.98 -4.25 4.47
C VAL A 103 -6.06 -3.40 3.85
N CYS A 104 -5.81 -2.09 3.73
CA CYS A 104 -6.74 -1.13 3.18
C CYS A 104 -6.16 -0.48 1.93
N SER A 105 -7.04 -0.20 0.96
CA SER A 105 -6.68 0.37 -0.33
C SER A 105 -6.48 1.89 -0.31
N THR A 106 -7.19 2.60 0.58
CA THR A 106 -7.15 4.06 0.66
C THR A 106 -7.20 4.52 2.11
N VAL A 107 -6.59 5.67 2.38
CA VAL A 107 -6.63 6.36 3.67
C VAL A 107 -6.92 7.84 3.44
N THR A 108 -7.78 8.42 4.28
CA THR A 108 -7.98 9.86 4.41
C THR A 108 -7.61 10.28 5.82
N VAL A 109 -6.77 11.30 5.96
CA VAL A 109 -6.37 11.85 7.27
C VAL A 109 -7.01 13.22 7.46
N ASN A 110 -7.73 13.40 8.58
CA ASN A 110 -8.30 14.69 8.98
C ASN A 110 -7.94 14.97 10.44
N GLY A 111 -6.95 15.83 10.65
CA GLY A 111 -6.39 16.10 11.98
C GLY A 111 -5.82 14.83 12.60
N ASP A 112 -6.40 14.42 13.74
CA ASP A 112 -6.05 13.18 14.43
C ASP A 112 -6.87 11.97 13.97
N SER A 113 -7.82 12.12 13.05
CA SER A 113 -8.63 11.01 12.55
C SER A 113 -8.02 10.42 11.28
N VAL A 114 -7.85 9.10 11.26
CA VAL A 114 -7.47 8.33 10.06
C VAL A 114 -8.67 7.48 9.67
N TRP A 115 -9.14 7.66 8.44
CA TRP A 115 -10.21 6.86 7.85
C TRP A 115 -9.65 6.02 6.71
N ALA A 116 -9.51 4.72 6.94
CA ALA A 116 -9.10 3.75 5.92
C ALA A 116 -10.31 3.05 5.29
N ASN A 117 -10.27 2.81 3.98
CA ASN A 117 -11.35 2.18 3.22
C ASN A 117 -10.86 1.08 2.27
N GLY A 118 -11.81 0.25 1.85
CA GLY A 118 -11.53 -0.93 1.02
C GLY A 118 -10.63 -1.91 1.78
N CYS A 119 -10.93 -2.09 3.05
CA CYS A 119 -10.18 -2.95 3.94
C CYS A 119 -10.60 -4.41 3.76
N GLY A 120 -9.61 -5.30 3.76
CA GLY A 120 -9.78 -6.75 3.75
C GLY A 120 -8.78 -7.41 4.70
N PRO A 121 -8.87 -8.74 4.89
CA PRO A 121 -7.86 -9.48 5.63
C PRO A 121 -6.48 -9.26 4.98
N ALA A 122 -5.48 -8.97 5.81
CA ALA A 122 -4.08 -8.82 5.39
C ALA A 122 -3.41 -10.17 5.06
#